data_AF-A0A3D9ISC7-F1
#
_entry.id   AF-A0A3D9ISC7-F1
#
_cell.length_a   1.000
_cell.length_b   1.000
_cell.length_c   1.000
_cell.angle_alpha   90.00
_cell.angle_beta   90.00
_cell.angle_gamma   90.00
#
_symmetry.space_group_name_H-M   'P 1'
#
loop_
_entity.id
_entity.type
_entity.pdbx_description
1 polymer ?
#
loop_
_entity_poly.entity_id
_entity_poly.type
_entity_poly.pdbx_seq_one_letter_code
_entity_poly.pdbx_strand_id
1 'polypeptide(L)'
;MTKGIDCATPLTYINARALAQQGYRFAARYLVPSSYAWKRLTSSEADAISKAGMQVISVFETTANRPAGGAAAGEEDGKAAFKETKLVGQPEGSAIYFAVDYDAQPRDYDAIEQYLIVAAKQIPGYLTGVYGSYAVVEEMAKRNACTCFWQTYAWSQGKKSDHANVYQYQNNVVIAGVSLDLNVSYDGEGWWNTAEEEPTMSKDDAEKIIRFLSAGWYVATTKTDKEEYNRLANEVRKAAGLPLESSVK
;
A
#
# COMPACT_ATOMS: atom_id res chain seq x y z
N MET A 1 2.15 10.50 -13.43
CA MET A 1 2.65 9.25 -14.04
C MET A 1 3.99 8.87 -13.42
N THR A 2 3.99 7.82 -12.61
CA THR A 2 5.18 7.35 -11.87
C THR A 2 5.55 5.94 -12.33
N LYS A 3 6.84 5.67 -12.61
CA LYS A 3 7.29 4.33 -13.05
C LYS A 3 7.45 3.39 -11.85
N GLY A 4 7.05 2.15 -12.02
CA GLY A 4 7.32 1.08 -11.05
C GLY A 4 7.38 -0.28 -11.70
N ILE A 5 7.52 -1.28 -10.86
CA ILE A 5 7.64 -2.67 -11.24
C ILE A 5 6.69 -3.52 -10.42
N ASP A 6 6.43 -4.73 -10.89
CA ASP A 6 5.99 -5.83 -10.05
C ASP A 6 6.90 -7.02 -10.35
N CYS A 7 7.12 -7.88 -9.37
CA CYS A 7 7.96 -9.05 -9.55
C CYS A 7 7.56 -10.13 -8.58
N ALA A 8 7.78 -11.40 -8.93
CA ALA A 8 7.67 -12.49 -7.96
C ALA A 8 8.92 -12.56 -7.07
N THR A 9 10.10 -12.42 -7.66
CA THR A 9 11.39 -12.50 -6.95
C THR A 9 11.48 -11.49 -5.80
N PRO A 10 11.79 -11.94 -4.57
CA PRO A 10 12.03 -11.03 -3.44
C PRO A 10 13.20 -10.09 -3.70
N LEU A 11 13.01 -8.82 -3.39
CA LEU A 11 14.00 -7.77 -3.58
C LEU A 11 14.94 -7.67 -2.37
N THR A 12 16.23 -7.56 -2.64
CA THR A 12 17.21 -7.10 -1.65
C THR A 12 17.37 -5.59 -1.73
N TYR A 13 17.98 -4.98 -0.72
CA TYR A 13 18.33 -3.55 -0.78
C TYR A 13 19.20 -3.22 -2.00
N ILE A 14 20.12 -4.11 -2.41
CA ILE A 14 21.00 -3.87 -3.56
C ILE A 14 20.19 -3.74 -4.85
N ASN A 15 19.30 -4.70 -5.11
CA ASN A 15 18.47 -4.69 -6.32
C ASN A 15 17.43 -3.56 -6.27
N ALA A 16 16.79 -3.32 -5.12
CA ALA A 16 15.85 -2.21 -4.95
C ALA A 16 16.54 -0.85 -5.18
N ARG A 17 17.76 -0.65 -4.66
CA ARG A 17 18.53 0.58 -4.87
C ARG A 17 18.91 0.78 -6.34
N ALA A 18 19.31 -0.30 -7.02
CA ALA A 18 19.61 -0.24 -8.46
C ALA A 18 18.38 0.11 -9.30
N LEU A 19 17.19 -0.42 -8.95
CA LEU A 19 15.92 -0.05 -9.59
C LEU A 19 15.58 1.43 -9.33
N ALA A 20 15.73 1.90 -8.08
CA ALA A 20 15.48 3.29 -7.72
C ALA A 20 16.38 4.27 -8.51
N GLN A 21 17.67 3.94 -8.67
CA GLN A 21 18.63 4.70 -9.47
C GLN A 21 18.27 4.76 -10.96
N GLN A 22 17.56 3.75 -11.48
CA GLN A 22 17.04 3.73 -12.85
C GLN A 22 15.71 4.47 -13.01
N GLY A 23 15.19 5.10 -11.95
CA GLY A 23 14.00 5.93 -12.01
C GLY A 23 12.70 5.22 -11.63
N TYR A 24 12.75 3.95 -11.21
CA TYR A 24 11.59 3.27 -10.62
C TYR A 24 11.32 3.82 -9.22
N ARG A 25 10.04 3.94 -8.85
CA ARG A 25 9.61 4.58 -7.60
C ARG A 25 8.69 3.71 -6.76
N PHE A 26 8.18 2.62 -7.30
CA PHE A 26 7.44 1.63 -6.52
C PHE A 26 7.71 0.21 -7.00
N ALA A 27 7.48 -0.75 -6.12
CA ALA A 27 7.45 -2.18 -6.41
C ALA A 27 6.16 -2.80 -5.87
N ALA A 28 5.36 -3.45 -6.73
CA ALA A 28 4.24 -4.25 -6.27
C ALA A 28 4.71 -5.65 -5.86
N ARG A 29 4.33 -6.09 -4.66
CA ARG A 29 4.86 -7.30 -4.00
C ARG A 29 3.76 -8.11 -3.33
N TYR A 30 3.98 -9.43 -3.23
CA TYR A 30 2.92 -10.39 -2.90
C TYR A 30 2.69 -10.56 -1.39
N LEU A 31 1.51 -10.18 -0.89
CA LEU A 31 1.04 -10.46 0.48
C LEU A 31 0.44 -11.87 0.61
N VAL A 32 1.22 -12.89 0.31
CA VAL A 32 0.74 -14.28 0.29
C VAL A 32 1.22 -15.07 1.52
N PRO A 33 0.53 -16.17 1.90
CA PRO A 33 0.97 -17.01 3.02
C PRO A 33 2.39 -17.58 2.83
N SER A 34 3.01 -18.00 3.94
CA SER A 34 4.38 -18.56 3.95
C SER A 34 4.59 -19.80 3.07
N SER A 35 3.53 -20.52 2.71
CA SER A 35 3.60 -21.59 1.70
C SER A 35 4.02 -21.10 0.30
N TYR A 36 3.94 -19.79 0.05
CA TYR A 36 4.38 -19.11 -1.17
C TYR A 36 5.67 -18.30 -0.94
N ALA A 37 6.57 -18.80 -0.08
CA ALA A 37 7.79 -18.11 0.34
C ALA A 37 8.65 -17.55 -0.81
N TRP A 38 8.62 -18.20 -1.97
CA TRP A 38 9.38 -17.79 -3.16
C TRP A 38 8.92 -16.46 -3.77
N LYS A 39 7.69 -15.99 -3.47
CA LYS A 39 7.18 -14.68 -3.92
C LYS A 39 6.72 -13.74 -2.80
N ARG A 40 6.50 -14.29 -1.61
CA ARG A 40 5.99 -13.58 -0.42
C ARG A 40 6.84 -12.39 -0.01
N LEU A 41 6.21 -11.24 0.17
CA LEU A 41 6.78 -10.05 0.79
C LEU A 41 7.09 -10.30 2.27
N THR A 42 8.24 -9.81 2.73
CA THR A 42 8.62 -9.83 4.15
C THR A 42 8.79 -8.42 4.70
N SER A 43 8.76 -8.23 6.02
CA SER A 43 9.03 -6.93 6.65
C SER A 43 10.44 -6.42 6.32
N SER A 44 11.45 -7.30 6.31
CA SER A 44 12.81 -6.94 5.93
C SER A 44 12.92 -6.52 4.45
N GLU A 45 12.16 -7.15 3.57
CA GLU A 45 12.09 -6.74 2.16
C GLU A 45 11.37 -5.39 2.00
N ALA A 46 10.23 -5.18 2.68
CA ALA A 46 9.52 -3.91 2.65
C ALA A 46 10.40 -2.75 3.15
N ASP A 47 11.18 -2.99 4.21
CA ASP A 47 12.19 -2.04 4.72
C ASP A 47 13.32 -1.79 3.71
N ALA A 48 13.81 -2.83 3.04
CA ALA A 48 14.83 -2.69 2.00
C ALA A 48 14.34 -1.86 0.80
N ILE A 49 13.09 -2.05 0.36
CA ILE A 49 12.46 -1.28 -0.71
C ILE A 49 12.29 0.19 -0.28
N SER A 50 11.79 0.41 0.94
CA SER A 50 11.57 1.75 1.50
C SER A 50 12.88 2.52 1.65
N LYS A 51 13.92 1.90 2.22
CA LYS A 51 15.27 2.48 2.34
C LYS A 51 15.94 2.76 1.00
N ALA A 52 15.59 2.02 -0.05
CA ALA A 52 16.05 2.32 -1.40
C ALA A 52 15.43 3.61 -1.97
N GLY A 53 14.36 4.13 -1.35
CA GLY A 53 13.61 5.31 -1.78
C GLY A 53 12.41 4.96 -2.67
N MET A 54 11.90 3.74 -2.56
CA MET A 54 10.74 3.25 -3.33
C MET A 54 9.55 2.99 -2.40
N GLN A 55 8.35 3.10 -2.96
CA GLN A 55 7.09 2.69 -2.34
C GLN A 55 6.80 1.21 -2.62
N VAL A 56 5.86 0.64 -1.87
CA VAL A 56 5.35 -0.73 -2.00
C VAL A 56 3.88 -0.67 -2.38
N ILE A 57 3.48 -1.49 -3.36
CA ILE A 57 2.07 -1.82 -3.62
C ILE A 57 1.86 -3.26 -3.19
N SER A 58 0.76 -3.54 -2.47
CA SER A 58 0.47 -4.88 -1.99
C SER A 58 -0.51 -5.61 -2.91
N VAL A 59 -0.14 -6.80 -3.36
CA VAL A 59 -1.01 -7.68 -4.16
C VAL A 59 -1.18 -9.05 -3.51
N PHE A 60 -2.40 -9.57 -3.51
CA PHE A 60 -2.71 -10.91 -3.05
C PHE A 60 -3.05 -11.80 -4.25
N GLU A 61 -2.27 -12.87 -4.42
CA GLU A 61 -2.50 -13.87 -5.47
C GLU A 61 -1.83 -15.19 -5.05
N THR A 62 -2.62 -16.17 -4.61
CA THR A 62 -2.13 -17.53 -4.37
C THR A 62 -2.15 -18.35 -5.65
N THR A 63 -3.30 -18.36 -6.34
CA THR A 63 -3.48 -18.90 -7.69
C THR A 63 -4.25 -17.91 -8.56
N ALA A 64 -4.02 -17.97 -9.88
CA ALA A 64 -4.50 -16.99 -10.85
C ALA A 64 -6.03 -16.73 -10.82
N ASN A 65 -6.84 -17.76 -10.60
CA ASN A 65 -8.30 -17.70 -10.72
C ASN A 65 -9.07 -17.69 -9.39
N ARG A 66 -8.41 -17.39 -8.24
CA ARG A 66 -9.07 -17.35 -6.92
C ARG A 66 -10.38 -16.54 -6.91
N PRO A 67 -10.48 -15.36 -7.55
CA PRO A 67 -11.72 -14.59 -7.56
C PRO A 67 -12.93 -15.29 -8.21
N ALA A 68 -12.72 -16.29 -9.07
CA ALA A 68 -13.81 -17.11 -9.61
C ALA A 68 -14.52 -17.96 -8.53
N GLY A 69 -13.87 -18.18 -7.38
CA GLY A 69 -14.44 -18.87 -6.22
C GLY A 69 -15.46 -18.04 -5.44
N GLY A 70 -15.68 -16.79 -5.80
CA GLY A 70 -16.70 -15.93 -5.21
C GLY A 70 -16.48 -15.63 -3.73
N ALA A 71 -17.58 -15.43 -3.01
CA ALA A 71 -17.60 -15.02 -1.60
C ALA A 71 -16.72 -15.90 -0.68
N ALA A 72 -16.77 -17.22 -0.83
CA ALA A 72 -16.02 -18.14 0.03
C ALA A 72 -14.50 -17.99 -0.14
N ALA A 73 -14.04 -17.86 -1.38
CA ALA A 73 -12.63 -17.58 -1.66
C ALA A 73 -12.23 -16.18 -1.17
N GLY A 74 -13.10 -15.18 -1.32
CA GLY A 74 -12.87 -13.81 -0.85
C GLY A 74 -12.71 -13.74 0.68
N GLU A 75 -13.49 -14.52 1.42
CA GLU A 75 -13.37 -14.59 2.88
C GLU A 75 -12.03 -15.20 3.31
N GLU A 76 -11.63 -16.31 2.69
CA GLU A 76 -10.37 -16.98 2.99
C GLU A 76 -9.16 -16.10 2.65
N ASP A 77 -9.15 -15.54 1.45
CA ASP A 77 -8.02 -14.74 0.95
C ASP A 77 -7.95 -13.39 1.64
N GLY A 78 -9.09 -12.77 1.94
CA GLY A 78 -9.13 -11.53 2.74
C GLY A 78 -8.53 -11.74 4.13
N LYS A 79 -8.88 -12.84 4.84
CA LYS A 79 -8.29 -13.17 6.15
C LYS A 79 -6.80 -13.43 6.05
N ALA A 80 -6.37 -14.14 5.01
CA ALA A 80 -4.96 -14.41 4.76
C ALA A 80 -4.18 -13.11 4.51
N ALA A 81 -4.67 -12.26 3.60
CA ALA A 81 -4.08 -10.96 3.28
C ALA A 81 -3.97 -10.08 4.53
N PHE A 82 -5.04 -10.00 5.34
CA PHE A 82 -5.04 -9.20 6.57
C PHE A 82 -3.95 -9.64 7.54
N LYS A 83 -3.79 -10.95 7.75
CA LYS A 83 -2.71 -11.49 8.58
C LYS A 83 -1.33 -11.08 8.07
N GLU A 84 -1.13 -11.13 6.75
CA GLU A 84 0.14 -10.74 6.12
C GLU A 84 0.43 -9.25 6.31
N THR A 85 -0.57 -8.36 6.24
CA THR A 85 -0.37 -6.91 6.50
C THR A 85 0.28 -6.65 7.86
N LYS A 86 -0.17 -7.37 8.90
CA LYS A 86 0.35 -7.20 10.26
C LYS A 86 1.76 -7.76 10.41
N LEU A 87 2.11 -8.79 9.65
CA LEU A 87 3.45 -9.37 9.66
C LEU A 87 4.48 -8.51 8.92
N VAL A 88 4.09 -7.85 7.84
CA VAL A 88 4.99 -6.99 7.05
C VAL A 88 5.03 -5.54 7.55
N GLY A 89 4.12 -5.17 8.45
CA GLY A 89 4.02 -3.80 8.98
C GLY A 89 3.38 -2.82 7.99
N GLN A 90 2.49 -3.30 7.12
CA GLN A 90 1.78 -2.43 6.19
C GLN A 90 0.83 -1.48 6.96
N PRO A 91 0.92 -0.16 6.75
CA PRO A 91 0.10 0.80 7.47
C PRO A 91 -1.35 0.80 6.98
N GLU A 92 -2.29 1.05 7.90
CA GLU A 92 -3.70 1.30 7.54
C GLU A 92 -3.83 2.54 6.64
N GLY A 93 -4.88 2.58 5.83
CA GLY A 93 -5.09 3.56 4.76
C GLY A 93 -4.44 3.18 3.42
N SER A 94 -3.57 2.17 3.39
CA SER A 94 -2.99 1.62 2.16
C SER A 94 -3.90 0.57 1.51
N ALA A 95 -3.62 0.21 0.25
CA ALA A 95 -4.43 -0.71 -0.55
C ALA A 95 -3.88 -2.14 -0.57
N ILE A 96 -4.79 -3.10 -0.79
CA ILE A 96 -4.48 -4.50 -1.12
C ILE A 96 -5.22 -4.86 -2.41
N TYR A 97 -4.48 -5.17 -3.46
CA TYR A 97 -5.03 -5.60 -4.74
C TYR A 97 -5.24 -7.11 -4.76
N PHE A 98 -6.44 -7.57 -5.08
CA PHE A 98 -6.68 -8.99 -5.32
C PHE A 98 -6.64 -9.29 -6.81
N ALA A 99 -5.84 -10.28 -7.20
CA ALA A 99 -5.56 -10.55 -8.60
C ALA A 99 -6.61 -11.43 -9.28
N VAL A 100 -7.16 -10.94 -10.38
CA VAL A 100 -7.90 -11.68 -11.40
C VAL A 100 -6.93 -11.93 -12.56
N ASP A 101 -6.03 -12.91 -12.41
CA ASP A 101 -4.93 -13.16 -13.34
C ASP A 101 -5.30 -14.16 -14.43
N TYR A 102 -6.44 -13.95 -15.08
CA TYR A 102 -6.91 -14.77 -16.19
C TYR A 102 -7.83 -13.96 -17.11
N ASP A 103 -8.13 -14.51 -18.29
CA ASP A 103 -9.07 -13.93 -19.26
C ASP A 103 -10.53 -14.07 -18.77
N ALA A 104 -10.88 -13.31 -17.72
CA ALA A 104 -12.20 -13.34 -17.09
C ALA A 104 -13.29 -12.88 -18.07
N GLN A 105 -14.33 -13.70 -18.19
CA GLN A 105 -15.46 -13.49 -19.08
C GLN A 105 -16.66 -12.90 -18.31
N PRO A 106 -17.68 -12.35 -18.99
CA PRO A 106 -18.84 -11.77 -18.32
C PRO A 106 -19.54 -12.67 -17.30
N ARG A 107 -19.48 -13.99 -17.50
CA ARG A 107 -20.03 -14.99 -16.55
C ARG A 107 -19.31 -15.02 -15.20
N ASP A 108 -18.08 -14.51 -15.13
CA ASP A 108 -17.24 -14.54 -13.93
C ASP A 108 -17.43 -13.30 -13.05
N TYR A 109 -18.02 -12.22 -13.58
CA TYR A 109 -18.06 -10.90 -12.92
C TYR A 109 -18.85 -10.90 -11.62
N ASP A 110 -19.96 -11.63 -11.54
CA ASP A 110 -20.73 -11.74 -10.29
C ASP A 110 -19.91 -12.44 -9.19
N ALA A 111 -19.14 -13.46 -9.54
CA ALA A 111 -18.25 -14.13 -8.60
C ALA A 111 -17.11 -13.20 -8.16
N ILE A 112 -16.47 -12.50 -9.09
CA ILE A 112 -15.38 -11.55 -8.79
C ILE A 112 -15.89 -10.42 -7.87
N GLU A 113 -17.06 -9.87 -8.14
CA GLU A 113 -17.68 -8.85 -7.29
C GLU A 113 -17.91 -9.38 -5.86
N GLN A 114 -18.54 -10.55 -5.72
CA GLN A 114 -18.77 -11.15 -4.40
C GLN A 114 -17.47 -11.47 -3.67
N TYR A 115 -16.45 -11.94 -4.40
CA TYR A 115 -15.12 -12.14 -3.85
C TYR A 115 -14.57 -10.84 -3.26
N LEU A 116 -14.57 -9.74 -4.02
CA LEU A 116 -14.00 -8.45 -3.60
C LEU A 116 -14.76 -7.85 -2.40
N ILE A 117 -16.10 -7.88 -2.43
CA ILE A 117 -16.94 -7.37 -1.35
C ILE A 117 -16.68 -8.13 -0.04
N VAL A 118 -16.52 -9.45 -0.11
CA VAL A 118 -16.29 -10.27 1.09
C VAL A 118 -14.85 -10.13 1.58
N ALA A 119 -13.88 -10.07 0.67
CA ALA A 119 -12.48 -9.82 1.02
C ALA A 119 -12.31 -8.47 1.73
N ALA A 120 -12.96 -7.42 1.24
CA ALA A 120 -12.95 -6.08 1.85
C ALA A 120 -13.37 -6.09 3.33
N LYS A 121 -14.37 -6.91 3.68
CA LYS A 121 -14.84 -7.05 5.09
C LYS A 121 -13.78 -7.67 6.01
N GLN A 122 -12.81 -8.40 5.46
CA GLN A 122 -11.75 -9.07 6.24
C GLN A 122 -10.51 -8.20 6.43
N ILE A 123 -10.40 -7.06 5.73
CA ILE A 123 -9.24 -6.15 5.78
C ILE A 123 -9.61 -4.75 6.32
N PRO A 124 -10.22 -4.64 7.52
CA PRO A 124 -10.61 -3.35 8.06
C PRO A 124 -9.40 -2.42 8.17
N GLY A 125 -9.61 -1.15 7.80
CA GLY A 125 -8.56 -0.14 7.76
C GLY A 125 -7.73 -0.11 6.47
N TYR A 126 -7.95 -1.03 5.52
CA TYR A 126 -7.26 -1.03 4.23
C TYR A 126 -8.24 -0.82 3.06
N LEU A 127 -7.74 -0.24 1.98
CA LEU A 127 -8.48 -0.10 0.73
C LEU A 127 -8.46 -1.42 -0.03
N THR A 128 -9.58 -1.77 -0.64
CA THR A 128 -9.66 -2.96 -1.51
C THR A 128 -9.42 -2.54 -2.94
N GLY A 129 -8.52 -3.24 -3.63
CA GLY A 129 -8.27 -3.06 -5.05
C GLY A 129 -8.40 -4.35 -5.85
N VAL A 130 -8.48 -4.21 -7.18
CA VAL A 130 -8.48 -5.34 -8.11
C VAL A 130 -7.35 -5.19 -9.12
N TYR A 131 -6.59 -6.26 -9.34
CA TYR A 131 -5.74 -6.40 -10.51
C TYR A 131 -6.48 -7.24 -11.56
N GLY A 132 -6.50 -6.79 -12.82
CA GLY A 132 -7.14 -7.56 -13.89
C GLY A 132 -7.14 -6.86 -15.24
N SER A 133 -7.82 -7.47 -16.21
CA SER A 133 -7.97 -6.91 -17.55
C SER A 133 -8.78 -5.60 -17.54
N TYR A 134 -8.74 -4.86 -18.64
CA TYR A 134 -9.59 -3.70 -18.88
C TYR A 134 -11.06 -3.99 -18.56
N ALA A 135 -11.59 -5.13 -19.01
CA ALA A 135 -12.99 -5.48 -18.80
C ALA A 135 -13.33 -5.71 -17.31
N VAL A 136 -12.41 -6.32 -16.56
CA VAL A 136 -12.55 -6.49 -15.10
C VAL A 136 -12.54 -5.14 -14.40
N VAL A 137 -11.58 -4.26 -14.73
CA VAL A 137 -11.48 -2.92 -14.14
C VAL A 137 -12.76 -2.11 -14.39
N GLU A 138 -13.21 -2.02 -15.64
CA GLU A 138 -14.42 -1.28 -16.00
C GLU A 138 -15.66 -1.82 -15.29
N GLU A 139 -15.84 -3.14 -15.27
CA GLU A 139 -17.03 -3.73 -14.66
C GLU A 139 -17.02 -3.57 -13.13
N MET A 140 -15.88 -3.78 -12.47
CA MET A 140 -15.78 -3.61 -11.01
C MET A 140 -15.90 -2.13 -10.59
N ALA A 141 -15.40 -1.20 -11.41
CA ALA A 141 -15.61 0.23 -11.21
C ALA A 141 -17.08 0.62 -11.35
N LYS A 142 -17.75 0.18 -12.42
CA LYS A 142 -19.18 0.41 -12.66
C LYS A 142 -20.06 -0.12 -11.52
N ARG A 143 -19.68 -1.25 -10.92
CA ARG A 143 -20.40 -1.87 -9.79
C ARG A 143 -20.04 -1.29 -8.44
N ASN A 144 -18.99 -0.47 -8.34
CA ASN A 144 -18.39 0.00 -7.09
C ASN A 144 -17.96 -1.16 -6.16
N ALA A 145 -17.43 -2.24 -6.74
CA ALA A 145 -17.01 -3.42 -5.97
C ALA A 145 -15.74 -3.19 -5.15
N CYS A 146 -14.90 -2.24 -5.56
CA CYS A 146 -13.66 -1.85 -4.90
C CYS A 146 -13.28 -0.40 -5.25
N THR A 147 -12.20 0.14 -4.66
CA THR A 147 -11.82 1.56 -4.79
C THR A 147 -10.53 1.79 -5.55
N CYS A 148 -9.71 0.76 -5.75
CA CYS A 148 -8.41 0.84 -6.39
C CYS A 148 -8.32 -0.13 -7.57
N PHE A 149 -7.76 0.32 -8.70
CA PHE A 149 -7.76 -0.45 -9.95
C PHE A 149 -6.35 -0.55 -10.55
N TRP A 150 -5.87 -1.77 -10.72
CA TRP A 150 -4.62 -2.07 -11.41
C TRP A 150 -4.92 -2.86 -12.67
N GLN A 151 -4.80 -2.21 -13.82
CA GLN A 151 -5.07 -2.84 -15.10
C GLN A 151 -3.81 -3.53 -15.66
N THR A 152 -3.94 -4.76 -16.18
CA THR A 152 -2.91 -5.36 -17.04
C THR A 152 -3.19 -5.13 -18.52
N TYR A 153 -2.15 -4.99 -19.34
CA TYR A 153 -2.30 -5.01 -20.80
C TYR A 153 -2.76 -6.37 -21.32
N ALA A 154 -2.48 -7.45 -20.59
CA ALA A 154 -2.96 -8.79 -20.91
C ALA A 154 -4.50 -8.81 -20.92
N TRP A 155 -5.06 -9.51 -21.91
CA TRP A 155 -6.52 -9.64 -22.12
C TRP A 155 -7.28 -8.31 -22.34
N SER A 156 -6.58 -7.17 -22.36
CA SER A 156 -7.18 -5.84 -22.49
C SER A 156 -7.37 -5.38 -23.94
N GLN A 157 -6.90 -6.17 -24.92
CA GLN A 157 -7.07 -5.90 -26.36
C GLN A 157 -6.60 -4.48 -26.77
N GLY A 158 -5.54 -3.99 -26.13
CA GLY A 158 -4.97 -2.65 -26.36
C GLY A 158 -5.73 -1.49 -25.71
N LYS A 159 -6.85 -1.76 -25.01
CA LYS A 159 -7.62 -0.73 -24.29
C LYS A 159 -6.95 -0.34 -22.97
N LYS A 160 -7.22 0.88 -22.52
CA LYS A 160 -6.81 1.42 -21.23
C LYS A 160 -8.01 2.10 -20.58
N SER A 161 -8.22 1.83 -19.30
CA SER A 161 -9.30 2.37 -18.49
C SER A 161 -8.87 3.67 -17.84
N ASP A 162 -9.77 4.66 -17.83
CA ASP A 162 -9.58 5.90 -17.07
C ASP A 162 -9.77 5.69 -15.56
N HIS A 163 -10.30 4.54 -15.14
CA HIS A 163 -10.39 4.15 -13.72
C HIS A 163 -9.08 3.59 -13.17
N ALA A 164 -8.13 3.21 -14.03
CA ALA A 164 -6.89 2.57 -13.59
C ALA A 164 -6.01 3.54 -12.79
N ASN A 165 -5.69 3.17 -11.54
CA ASN A 165 -4.65 3.81 -10.73
C ASN A 165 -3.26 3.30 -11.14
N VAL A 166 -3.17 2.03 -11.55
CA VAL A 166 -1.92 1.41 -12.01
C VAL A 166 -2.17 0.69 -13.34
N TYR A 167 -1.18 0.72 -14.24
CA TYR A 167 -1.21 -0.02 -15.49
C TYR A 167 0.08 -0.80 -15.72
N GLN A 168 -0.03 -2.13 -15.78
CA GLN A 168 1.03 -3.03 -16.21
C GLN A 168 1.06 -3.03 -17.74
N TYR A 169 2.17 -2.57 -18.32
CA TYR A 169 2.27 -2.33 -19.77
C TYR A 169 3.21 -3.28 -20.49
N GLN A 170 4.01 -4.06 -19.76
CA GLN A 170 4.98 -5.00 -20.34
C GLN A 170 5.44 -6.02 -19.31
N ASN A 171 5.51 -7.30 -19.68
CA ASN A 171 5.94 -8.36 -18.78
C ASN A 171 7.27 -9.00 -19.22
N ASN A 172 7.87 -9.78 -18.32
CA ASN A 172 9.06 -10.61 -18.53
C ASN A 172 10.31 -9.82 -18.95
N VAL A 173 10.60 -8.74 -18.24
CA VAL A 173 11.82 -7.94 -18.43
C VAL A 173 12.85 -8.28 -17.34
N VAL A 174 14.14 -8.18 -17.65
CA VAL A 174 15.21 -8.30 -16.64
C VAL A 174 15.88 -6.95 -16.44
N ILE A 175 15.76 -6.40 -15.23
CA ILE A 175 16.40 -5.14 -14.84
C ILE A 175 17.09 -5.33 -13.49
N ALA A 176 18.33 -4.83 -13.37
CA ALA A 176 19.12 -4.98 -12.13
C ALA A 176 19.22 -6.44 -11.65
N GLY A 177 19.24 -7.40 -12.58
CA GLY A 177 19.31 -8.84 -12.28
C GLY A 177 18.01 -9.46 -11.76
N VAL A 178 16.89 -8.75 -11.82
CA VAL A 178 15.57 -9.22 -11.37
C VAL A 178 14.64 -9.40 -12.57
N SER A 179 13.97 -10.55 -12.65
CA SER A 179 12.86 -10.77 -13.60
C SER A 179 11.61 -10.09 -13.05
N LEU A 180 11.06 -9.15 -13.82
CA LEU A 180 9.99 -8.26 -13.39
C LEU A 180 9.11 -7.81 -14.56
N ASP A 181 7.98 -7.22 -14.20
CA ASP A 181 7.00 -6.62 -15.09
C ASP A 181 6.96 -5.10 -14.84
N LEU A 182 6.65 -4.34 -15.89
CA LEU A 182 6.73 -2.89 -15.88
C LEU A 182 5.35 -2.26 -15.71
N ASN A 183 5.30 -1.31 -14.79
CA ASN A 183 4.07 -0.62 -14.40
C ASN A 183 4.24 0.90 -14.45
N VAL A 184 3.11 1.58 -14.65
CA VAL A 184 2.98 3.03 -14.45
C VAL A 184 1.81 3.30 -13.52
N SER A 185 1.95 4.30 -12.68
CA SER A 185 0.91 4.74 -11.74
C SER A 185 0.39 6.14 -12.09
N TYR A 186 -0.91 6.36 -11.84
CA TYR A 186 -1.70 7.54 -12.25
C TYR A 186 -2.35 8.28 -11.06
N ASP A 187 -1.86 8.03 -9.84
CA ASP A 187 -2.37 8.47 -8.54
C ASP A 187 -3.49 7.58 -7.96
N GLY A 188 -3.62 7.57 -6.63
CA GLY A 188 -4.66 6.83 -5.91
C GLY A 188 -4.40 5.32 -5.76
N GLU A 189 -3.16 4.88 -5.88
CA GLU A 189 -2.77 3.47 -5.88
C GLU A 189 -2.84 2.83 -4.50
N GLY A 190 -2.83 3.63 -3.43
CA GLY A 190 -2.74 3.15 -2.06
C GLY A 190 -1.39 2.49 -1.73
N TRP A 191 -0.30 2.98 -2.32
CA TRP A 191 1.05 2.53 -1.98
C TRP A 191 1.42 2.89 -0.54
N TRP A 192 2.48 2.29 -0.03
CA TRP A 192 2.98 2.53 1.32
C TRP A 192 4.49 2.34 1.38
N ASN A 193 5.11 2.77 2.48
CA ASN A 193 6.50 2.45 2.78
C ASN A 193 6.66 2.31 4.31
N THR A 194 7.83 1.86 4.74
CA THR A 194 8.21 1.74 6.14
C THR A 194 9.16 2.86 6.59
N ALA A 195 9.43 3.84 5.73
CA ALA A 195 10.25 4.98 6.12
C ALA A 195 9.48 5.78 7.17
N GLU A 196 10.15 6.14 8.26
CA GLU A 196 9.59 7.13 9.18
C GLU A 196 9.33 8.41 8.39
N GLU A 197 8.16 9.03 8.61
CA GLU A 197 7.87 10.34 8.02
C GLU A 197 9.01 11.29 8.40
N GLU A 198 9.68 11.84 7.39
CA GLU A 198 10.69 12.88 7.61
C GLU A 198 10.06 14.00 8.45
N PRO A 199 10.75 14.50 9.49
CA PRO A 199 10.25 15.61 10.28
C PRO A 199 9.78 16.76 9.40
N THR A 200 8.51 17.13 9.52
CA THR A 200 7.92 18.26 8.80
C THR A 200 8.37 19.60 9.36
N MET A 201 9.08 19.58 10.50
CA MET A 201 9.59 20.74 11.20
C MET A 201 11.04 20.51 11.66
N SER A 202 11.84 21.58 11.63
CA SER A 202 13.17 21.54 12.23
C SER A 202 13.08 21.43 13.76
N LYS A 203 14.06 20.78 14.39
CA LYS A 203 14.12 20.71 15.87
C LYS A 203 14.20 22.10 16.51
N ASP A 204 14.91 23.03 15.87
CA ASP A 204 15.07 24.41 16.34
C ASP A 204 13.73 25.18 16.32
N ASP A 205 12.93 25.05 15.28
CA ASP A 205 11.62 25.69 15.22
C ASP A 205 10.62 25.07 16.19
N ALA A 206 10.66 23.75 16.36
CA ALA A 206 9.86 23.06 17.36
C ALA A 206 10.19 23.54 18.78
N GLU A 207 11.47 23.65 19.13
CA GLU A 207 11.92 24.16 20.43
C GLU A 207 11.42 25.59 20.69
N LYS A 208 11.46 26.46 19.68
CA LYS A 208 10.91 27.83 19.78
C LYS A 208 9.40 27.81 20.05
N ILE A 209 8.63 27.02 19.29
CA ILE A 209 7.17 26.95 19.45
C ILE A 209 6.80 26.32 20.81
N ILE A 210 7.47 25.24 21.20
CA ILE A 210 7.27 24.57 22.48
C ILE A 210 7.50 25.56 23.63
N ARG A 211 8.52 26.43 23.55
CA ARG A 211 8.76 27.46 24.57
C ARG A 211 7.57 28.42 24.75
N PHE A 212 6.91 28.82 23.66
CA PHE A 212 5.69 29.65 23.75
C PHE A 212 4.52 28.87 24.35
N LEU A 213 4.35 27.60 23.97
CA LEU A 213 3.33 26.72 24.54
C LEU A 213 3.56 26.47 26.04
N SER A 214 4.82 26.33 26.47
CA SER A 214 5.18 26.22 27.90
C SER A 214 4.83 27.49 28.67
N ALA A 215 5.02 28.68 28.09
CA ALA A 215 4.59 29.93 28.72
C ALA A 215 3.05 29.96 28.91
N GLY A 216 2.30 29.53 27.89
CA GLY A 216 0.84 29.38 27.99
C GLY A 216 0.43 28.38 29.07
N TRP A 217 1.14 27.25 29.18
CA TRP A 217 0.94 26.24 30.23
C TRP A 217 1.14 26.80 31.64
N TYR A 218 2.14 27.65 31.87
CA TYR A 218 2.39 28.26 33.19
C TYR A 218 1.30 29.28 33.59
N VAL A 219 0.67 29.95 32.62
CA VAL A 219 -0.39 30.93 32.86
C VAL A 219 -1.76 30.25 33.00
N ALA A 220 -1.95 29.08 32.39
CA ALA A 220 -3.17 28.31 32.49
C ALA A 220 -3.52 27.98 33.96
N THR A 221 -4.77 28.25 34.35
CA THR A 221 -5.25 28.07 35.73
C THR A 221 -6.03 26.77 35.91
N THR A 222 -6.52 26.16 34.83
CA THR A 222 -7.26 24.90 34.86
C THR A 222 -6.39 23.72 34.45
N LYS A 223 -6.75 22.53 34.95
CA LYS A 223 -6.09 21.28 34.56
C LYS A 223 -6.28 20.99 33.06
N THR A 224 -7.48 21.24 32.54
CA THR A 224 -7.84 21.00 31.13
C THR A 224 -6.99 21.85 30.19
N ASP A 225 -6.80 23.13 30.49
CA ASP A 225 -5.98 24.02 29.65
C ASP A 225 -4.52 23.58 29.63
N LYS A 226 -4.00 23.16 30.79
CA LYS A 226 -2.64 22.61 30.91
C LYS A 226 -2.46 21.32 30.11
N GLU A 227 -3.45 20.43 30.13
CA GLU A 227 -3.44 19.21 29.32
C GLU A 227 -3.45 19.55 27.83
N GLU A 228 -4.21 20.56 27.41
CA GLU A 228 -4.25 21.00 26.01
C GLU A 228 -2.92 21.60 25.54
N TYR A 229 -2.27 22.46 26.34
CA TYR A 229 -0.92 22.95 26.01
C TYR A 229 0.11 21.80 25.91
N ASN A 230 0.02 20.81 26.79
CA ASN A 230 0.86 19.62 26.72
C ASN A 230 0.59 18.79 25.45
N ARG A 231 -0.68 18.62 25.08
CA ARG A 231 -1.08 17.95 23.83
C ARG A 231 -0.52 18.68 22.62
N LEU A 232 -0.71 20.00 22.55
CA LEU A 232 -0.20 20.84 21.45
C LEU A 232 1.33 20.79 21.38
N ALA A 233 2.03 20.82 22.51
CA ALA A 233 3.49 20.69 22.52
C ALA A 233 3.94 19.32 21.99
N ASN A 234 3.20 18.25 22.28
CA ASN A 234 3.47 16.91 21.73
C ASN A 234 3.18 16.80 20.23
N GLU A 235 2.18 17.50 19.69
CA GLU A 235 2.00 17.59 18.23
C GLU A 235 3.21 18.25 17.55
N VAL A 236 3.73 19.33 18.15
CA VAL A 236 4.94 20.01 17.66
C VAL A 236 6.18 19.11 17.77
N ARG A 237 6.33 18.37 18.87
CA ARG A 237 7.42 17.39 19.03
C ARG A 237 7.35 16.28 17.98
N LYS A 238 6.16 15.76 17.71
CA LYS A 238 5.93 14.76 16.66
C LYS A 238 6.34 15.29 15.29
N ALA A 239 5.94 16.52 14.95
CA ALA A 239 6.31 17.15 13.68
C ALA A 239 7.83 17.31 13.49
N ALA A 240 8.59 17.43 14.57
CA ALA A 240 10.05 17.57 14.54
C ALA A 240 10.84 16.28 14.86
N GLY A 241 10.15 15.14 15.02
CA GLY A 241 10.80 13.89 15.42
C GLY A 241 11.47 13.95 16.80
N LEU A 242 10.91 14.74 17.72
CA LEU A 242 11.35 14.86 19.11
C LEU A 242 10.59 13.87 20.02
N PRO A 243 11.21 13.37 21.11
CA PRO A 243 10.54 12.49 22.07
C PRO A 243 9.31 13.16 22.71
N LEU A 244 8.18 12.45 22.80
CA LEU A 244 6.96 12.96 23.43
C LEU A 244 7.11 13.02 24.96
N GLU A 245 6.52 14.03 25.59
CA GLU A 245 6.44 14.10 27.06
C GLU A 245 5.16 13.42 27.56
N SER A 246 5.26 12.67 28.66
CA SER A 246 4.10 12.09 29.32
C SER A 246 3.32 13.16 30.09
N SER A 247 1.99 13.06 30.06
CA SER A 247 1.06 13.99 30.71
C SER A 247 1.00 13.87 32.25
N VAL A 248 2.05 13.34 32.89
CA VAL A 248 2.05 13.08 34.33
C VAL A 248 3.04 14.00 35.05
N LYS A 249 2.56 15.18 35.44
CA LYS A 249 2.94 15.89 36.68
C LYS A 249 1.75 16.67 37.22
#